data_AF-A0A1Z9T7G9-F1
#
_entry.id   AF-A0A1Z9T7G9-F1
#
_cell.length_a   1.000
_cell.length_b   1.000
_cell.length_c   1.000
_cell.angle_alpha   90.00
_cell.angle_beta   90.00
_cell.angle_gamma   90.00
#
_symmetry.space_group_name_H-M   'P 1'
#
loop_
_entity.id
_entity.type
_entity.pdbx_description
1 polymer ?
#
loop_
_entity_poly.entity_id
_entity_poly.type
_entity_poly.pdbx_seq_one_letter_code
_entity_poly.pdbx_strand_id
1 'polypeptide(L)'
;MNFLKRQLAIVVMSTMGFIALSGYFINWTSLRNFTDKDATNFYMIIAGFAAFLGCLNLLQLHLKKIAYKKENWQYSIFTLAGFIIMVIFGFIYNGSDVSMGPHLKNEGSAFYWMYNYIYLPLGSTMFALLAFFVASASYRAFRIRNFEATLLLISGVLLMLGRVPIGALIPWWIVTIIFISIFFAIIAPKIISKKIFFISYTLSNILIIFVGIIFNWSKNTPPIFYIPAIQEWIMAVPATAGARAIMIGIALGIVAQSYRIMTGRERSILGD
;
A
#
# COMPACT_ATOMS: atom_id res chain seq x y z
N MET A 1 -1.04 10.01 42.97
CA MET A 1 -0.12 8.89 42.62
C MET A 1 -0.14 8.54 41.13
N ASN A 2 -1.26 8.66 40.40
CA ASN A 2 -1.35 8.33 38.97
C ASN A 2 -0.56 9.27 38.03
N PHE A 3 -0.45 10.56 38.39
CA PHE A 3 0.29 11.56 37.60
C PHE A 3 1.79 11.26 37.50
N LEU A 4 2.44 10.95 38.63
CA LEU A 4 3.87 10.65 38.67
C LEU A 4 4.21 9.36 37.89
N LYS A 5 3.37 8.32 38.01
CA LYS A 5 3.53 7.07 37.25
C LYS A 5 3.40 7.29 35.74
N ARG A 6 2.43 8.12 35.31
CA ARG A 6 2.23 8.46 33.90
C ARG A 6 3.38 9.27 33.33
N GLN A 7 3.85 10.30 34.06
CA GLN A 7 4.98 11.11 33.62
C GLN A 7 6.27 10.29 33.52
N LEU A 8 6.51 9.40 34.48
CA LEU A 8 7.67 8.50 34.44
C LEU A 8 7.62 7.60 33.20
N ALA A 9 6.48 6.98 32.90
CA ALA A 9 6.33 6.15 31.71
C ALA A 9 6.60 6.94 30.42
N ILE A 10 6.11 8.18 30.33
CA ILE A 10 6.31 9.03 29.14
C ILE A 10 7.76 9.44 28.99
N VAL A 11 8.42 9.85 30.07
CA VAL A 11 9.85 10.20 30.06
C VAL A 11 10.67 9.00 29.60
N VAL A 12 10.43 7.82 30.19
CA VAL A 12 11.14 6.59 29.81
C VAL A 12 10.93 6.27 28.32
N MET A 13 9.70 6.29 27.83
CA MET A 13 9.41 5.99 26.42
C MET A 13 10.03 7.01 25.47
N SER A 14 9.97 8.30 25.79
CA SER A 14 10.57 9.36 24.98
C SER A 14 12.09 9.23 24.94
N THR A 15 12.73 8.93 26.09
CA THR A 15 14.18 8.70 26.13
C THR A 15 14.58 7.46 25.34
N MET A 16 13.82 6.37 25.45
CA MET A 16 14.11 5.14 24.73
C MET A 16 13.99 5.33 23.22
N GLY A 17 12.96 6.06 22.76
CA GLY A 17 12.80 6.44 21.36
C GLY A 17 13.95 7.30 20.84
N PHE A 18 14.41 8.27 21.64
CA PHE A 18 15.54 9.13 21.27
C PHE A 18 16.86 8.35 21.21
N ILE A 19 17.10 7.43 22.15
CA ILE A 19 18.28 6.55 22.16
C ILE A 19 18.25 5.66 20.91
N ALA A 20 17.11 5.02 20.60
CA ALA A 20 16.98 4.17 19.42
C ALA A 20 17.23 4.96 18.11
N LEU A 21 16.66 6.17 17.98
CA LEU A 21 16.86 7.04 16.82
C LEU A 21 18.31 7.50 16.68
N SER A 22 18.95 7.89 17.78
CA SER A 22 20.33 8.39 17.74
C SER A 22 21.34 7.33 17.28
N GLY A 23 21.06 6.04 17.47
CA GLY A 23 21.89 4.94 16.94
C GLY A 23 21.96 4.85 15.41
N TYR A 24 21.03 5.48 14.68
CA TYR A 24 21.09 5.58 13.21
C TYR A 24 21.94 6.76 12.72
N PHE A 25 22.17 7.77 13.56
CA PHE A 25 22.89 8.99 13.20
C PHE A 25 24.30 9.06 13.80
N ILE A 26 24.52 8.45 14.96
CA ILE A 26 25.79 8.47 15.69
C ILE A 26 26.50 7.13 15.47
N ASN A 27 27.71 7.17 14.89
CA ASN A 27 28.53 5.97 14.65
C ASN A 27 29.27 5.52 15.92
N TRP A 28 28.52 5.10 16.94
CA TRP A 28 29.06 4.55 18.18
C TRP A 28 28.61 3.10 18.38
N THR A 29 29.56 2.18 18.52
CA THR A 29 29.32 0.73 18.49
C THR A 29 28.29 0.25 19.52
N SER A 30 28.33 0.77 20.75
CA SER A 30 27.39 0.37 21.81
C SER A 30 25.95 0.80 21.51
N LEU A 31 25.78 2.03 21.01
CA LEU A 31 24.47 2.57 20.65
C LEU A 31 23.90 1.87 19.40
N ARG A 32 24.76 1.57 18.42
CA ARG A 32 24.41 0.80 17.24
C ARG A 32 23.96 -0.62 17.62
N ASN A 33 24.68 -1.28 18.52
CA ASN A 33 24.30 -2.60 19.03
C ASN A 33 22.95 -2.58 19.76
N PHE A 34 22.70 -1.55 20.58
CA PHE A 34 21.41 -1.38 21.24
C PHE A 34 20.26 -1.22 20.23
N THR A 35 20.42 -0.34 19.23
CA THR A 35 19.40 -0.09 18.21
C THR A 35 19.15 -1.33 17.33
N ASP A 36 20.20 -2.00 16.86
CA ASP A 36 20.07 -3.08 15.89
C ASP A 36 19.64 -4.41 16.57
N LYS A 37 20.04 -4.67 17.82
CA LYS A 37 19.74 -5.92 18.53
C LYS A 37 18.71 -5.74 19.64
N ASP A 38 19.02 -4.97 20.67
CA ASP A 38 18.23 -4.93 21.90
C ASP A 38 16.86 -4.31 21.66
N ALA A 39 16.81 -3.14 21.02
CA ALA A 39 15.56 -2.47 20.67
C ALA A 39 14.68 -3.34 19.76
N THR A 40 15.28 -4.00 18.78
CA THR A 40 14.59 -4.96 17.90
C THR A 40 14.03 -6.15 18.70
N ASN A 41 14.78 -6.72 19.63
CA ASN A 41 14.32 -7.83 20.47
C ASN A 41 13.14 -7.40 21.37
N PHE A 42 13.24 -6.25 22.03
CA PHE A 42 12.14 -5.68 22.80
C PHE A 42 10.91 -5.45 21.93
N TYR A 43 11.09 -4.90 20.73
CA TYR A 43 10.01 -4.75 19.76
C TYR A 43 9.38 -6.10 19.41
N MET A 44 10.16 -7.14 19.12
CA MET A 44 9.64 -8.46 18.79
C MET A 44 8.82 -9.07 19.93
N ILE A 45 9.27 -8.92 21.18
CA ILE A 45 8.53 -9.37 22.37
C ILE A 45 7.19 -8.63 22.47
N ILE A 46 7.22 -7.30 22.41
CA ILE A 46 6.00 -6.46 22.47
C ILE A 46 5.06 -6.79 21.31
N ALA A 47 5.59 -6.94 20.10
CA ALA A 47 4.82 -7.29 18.91
C ALA A 47 4.16 -8.68 19.05
N GLY A 48 4.84 -9.66 19.65
CA GLY A 48 4.27 -10.96 19.98
C GLY A 48 3.07 -10.86 20.91
N PHE A 49 3.19 -10.11 22.01
CA PHE A 49 2.08 -9.84 22.93
C PHE A 49 0.94 -9.07 22.26
N ALA A 50 1.26 -8.08 21.42
CA ALA A 50 0.27 -7.29 20.69
C ALA A 50 -0.49 -8.15 19.67
N ALA A 51 0.18 -9.05 18.95
CA ALA A 51 -0.45 -9.99 18.04
C ALA A 51 -1.41 -10.93 18.79
N PHE A 52 -0.98 -11.45 19.94
CA PHE A 52 -1.83 -12.28 20.79
C PHE A 52 -3.05 -11.52 21.32
N LEU A 53 -2.85 -10.29 21.79
CA LEU A 53 -3.94 -9.41 22.23
C LEU A 53 -4.90 -9.09 21.07
N GLY A 54 -4.37 -8.94 19.84
CA GLY A 54 -5.15 -8.77 18.63
C GLY A 54 -6.09 -9.95 18.36
N CYS A 55 -5.58 -11.18 18.49
CA CYS A 55 -6.39 -12.40 18.40
C CYS A 55 -7.48 -12.45 19.48
N LEU A 56 -7.13 -12.17 20.74
CA LEU A 56 -8.10 -12.14 21.84
C LEU A 56 -9.18 -11.06 21.62
N ASN A 57 -8.78 -9.89 21.12
CA ASN A 57 -9.72 -8.80 20.84
C ASN A 57 -10.68 -9.16 19.71
N LEU A 58 -10.19 -9.81 18.65
CA LEU A 58 -11.04 -10.33 17.56
C LEU A 58 -12.07 -11.32 18.10
N LEU A 59 -11.62 -12.32 18.87
CA LEU A 59 -12.51 -13.29 19.51
C LEU A 59 -13.55 -12.59 20.39
N GLN A 60 -13.12 -11.72 21.29
CA GLN A 60 -14.01 -10.99 22.19
C GLN A 60 -15.04 -10.16 21.42
N LEU A 61 -14.62 -9.42 20.38
CA LEU A 61 -15.50 -8.55 19.61
C LEU A 61 -16.58 -9.36 18.89
N HIS A 62 -16.18 -10.42 18.17
CA HIS A 62 -17.12 -11.23 17.40
C HIS A 62 -18.01 -12.12 18.29
N LEU A 63 -17.48 -12.68 19.39
CA LEU A 63 -18.27 -13.44 20.35
C LEU A 63 -19.32 -12.54 21.04
N LYS A 64 -18.94 -11.34 21.48
CA LYS A 64 -19.90 -10.36 22.01
C LYS A 64 -20.94 -9.98 20.96
N LYS A 65 -20.52 -9.78 19.71
CA LYS A 65 -21.43 -9.43 18.61
C LYS A 65 -22.50 -10.51 18.39
N ILE A 66 -22.12 -11.79 18.48
CA ILE A 66 -23.03 -12.94 18.38
C ILE A 66 -23.91 -13.06 19.63
N ALA A 67 -23.33 -13.00 20.83
CA ALA A 67 -24.06 -13.14 22.08
C ALA A 67 -25.16 -12.08 22.24
N TYR A 68 -24.86 -10.84 21.86
CA TYR A 68 -25.82 -9.72 21.91
C TYR A 68 -26.62 -9.52 20.62
N LYS A 69 -26.52 -10.43 19.63
CA LYS A 69 -27.20 -10.36 18.32
C LYS A 69 -27.17 -8.96 17.68
N LYS A 70 -26.01 -8.31 17.68
CA LYS A 70 -25.85 -6.99 17.07
C LYS A 70 -26.04 -7.06 15.55
N GLU A 71 -26.23 -5.92 14.90
CA GLU A 71 -26.39 -5.85 13.44
C GLU A 71 -25.30 -6.64 12.70
N ASN A 72 -25.67 -7.44 11.70
CA ASN A 72 -24.73 -8.24 10.90
C ASN A 72 -23.92 -9.25 11.74
N TRP A 73 -24.52 -9.82 12.80
CA TRP A 73 -23.86 -10.84 13.64
C TRP A 73 -23.64 -12.17 12.92
N GLN A 74 -24.48 -12.55 11.94
CA GLN A 74 -24.33 -13.84 11.25
C GLN A 74 -22.95 -13.94 10.57
N TYR A 75 -22.47 -12.87 9.97
CA TYR A 75 -21.13 -12.82 9.35
C TYR A 75 -20.00 -13.03 10.35
N SER A 76 -20.22 -12.72 11.64
CA SER A 76 -19.21 -12.95 12.67
C SER A 76 -19.00 -14.44 12.97
N ILE A 77 -20.00 -15.29 12.72
CA ILE A 77 -19.84 -16.74 12.83
C ILE A 77 -18.82 -17.22 11.78
N PHE A 78 -18.95 -16.75 10.54
CA PHE A 78 -18.02 -17.11 9.47
C PHE A 78 -16.59 -16.62 9.78
N THR A 79 -16.44 -15.42 10.33
CA THR A 79 -15.12 -14.92 10.77
C THR A 79 -14.49 -15.79 11.84
N LEU A 80 -15.26 -16.18 12.88
CA LEU A 80 -14.76 -17.04 13.95
C LEU A 80 -14.44 -18.46 13.47
N ALA A 81 -15.30 -19.03 12.62
CA ALA A 81 -15.05 -20.33 12.02
C ALA A 81 -13.77 -20.33 11.18
N GLY A 82 -13.61 -19.33 10.29
CA GLY A 82 -12.39 -19.15 9.51
C GLY A 82 -11.15 -18.96 10.39
N PHE A 83 -11.26 -18.16 11.45
CA PHE A 83 -10.18 -17.97 12.42
C PHE A 83 -9.76 -19.29 13.08
N ILE A 84 -10.71 -20.10 13.56
CA ILE A 84 -10.43 -21.40 14.19
C ILE A 84 -9.78 -22.36 13.19
N ILE A 85 -10.30 -22.45 11.95
CA ILE A 85 -9.73 -23.30 10.90
C ILE A 85 -8.28 -22.89 10.59
N MET A 86 -8.02 -21.58 10.47
CA MET A 86 -6.66 -21.04 10.27
C MET A 86 -5.72 -21.42 11.41
N VAL A 87 -6.18 -21.38 12.66
CA VAL A 87 -5.38 -21.79 13.83
C VAL A 87 -5.10 -23.30 13.80
N ILE A 88 -6.09 -24.12 13.47
CA ILE A 88 -5.93 -25.57 13.40
C ILE A 88 -4.87 -25.94 12.36
N PHE A 89 -4.95 -25.41 11.13
CA PHE A 89 -3.96 -25.73 10.10
C PHE A 89 -2.62 -25.01 10.28
N GLY A 90 -2.59 -23.90 11.04
CA GLY A 90 -1.34 -23.21 11.34
C GLY A 90 -0.52 -23.85 12.48
N PHE A 91 -1.19 -24.43 13.47
CA PHE A 91 -0.55 -24.84 14.73
C PHE A 91 -0.77 -26.30 15.14
N ILE A 92 -1.74 -27.01 14.54
CA ILE A 92 -2.09 -28.38 14.95
C ILE A 92 -1.90 -29.38 13.80
N TYR A 93 -2.40 -29.05 12.61
CA TYR A 93 -2.41 -29.95 11.47
C TYR A 93 -1.61 -29.37 10.30
N ASN A 94 -0.50 -30.05 9.98
CA ASN A 94 0.43 -29.62 8.95
C ASN A 94 0.00 -30.09 7.55
N GLY A 95 -0.23 -31.40 7.39
CA GLY A 95 -0.57 -32.02 6.11
C GLY A 95 0.59 -32.18 5.12
N SER A 96 1.83 -31.86 5.51
CA SER A 96 3.04 -32.06 4.70
C SER A 96 4.15 -32.81 5.44
N ASP A 97 5.17 -33.25 4.71
CA ASP A 97 6.35 -33.97 5.25
C ASP A 97 7.34 -33.08 6.00
N VAL A 98 7.12 -31.76 6.04
CA VAL A 98 8.03 -30.79 6.66
C VAL A 98 7.69 -30.60 8.14
N SER A 99 8.64 -30.18 8.98
CA SER A 99 8.40 -29.89 10.39
C SER A 99 7.44 -28.70 10.62
N MET A 100 6.91 -28.63 11.84
CA MET A 100 6.02 -27.55 12.27
C MET A 100 6.76 -26.20 12.30
N GLY A 101 6.12 -25.13 11.81
CA GLY A 101 6.75 -23.83 11.53
C GLY A 101 7.07 -23.64 10.03
N PRO A 102 8.11 -24.28 9.46
CA PRO A 102 8.45 -24.11 8.05
C PRO A 102 7.35 -24.57 7.08
N HIS A 103 6.53 -25.55 7.47
CA HIS A 103 5.42 -26.04 6.64
C HIS A 103 4.45 -24.94 6.19
N LEU A 104 4.29 -23.84 6.93
CA LEU A 104 3.42 -22.72 6.56
C LEU A 104 3.74 -22.11 5.18
N LYS A 105 4.97 -22.34 4.68
CA LYS A 105 5.44 -21.90 3.36
C LYS A 105 5.58 -23.04 2.35
N ASN A 106 5.32 -24.27 2.75
CA ASN A 106 5.46 -25.44 1.89
C ASN A 106 4.17 -25.66 1.09
N GLU A 107 4.32 -25.89 -0.22
CA GLU A 107 3.19 -26.03 -1.14
C GLU A 107 2.25 -27.20 -0.83
N GLY A 108 2.78 -28.27 -0.25
CA GLY A 108 2.03 -29.45 0.15
C GLY A 108 1.31 -29.32 1.49
N SER A 109 1.50 -28.22 2.24
CA SER A 109 0.85 -28.07 3.55
C SER A 109 -0.62 -27.66 3.43
N ALA A 110 -1.43 -28.11 4.38
CA ALA A 110 -2.84 -27.73 4.49
C ALA A 110 -3.02 -26.22 4.69
N PHE A 111 -2.10 -25.59 5.44
CA PHE A 111 -2.09 -24.14 5.62
C PHE A 111 -1.86 -23.40 4.31
N TYR A 112 -0.89 -23.82 3.51
CA TYR A 112 -0.57 -23.18 2.23
C TYR A 112 -1.69 -23.34 1.20
N TRP A 113 -2.33 -24.52 1.18
CA TRP A 113 -3.51 -24.76 0.34
C TRP A 113 -4.63 -23.77 0.69
N MET A 114 -4.99 -23.66 1.97
CA MET A 114 -6.01 -22.72 2.42
C MET A 114 -5.61 -21.26 2.15
N TYR A 115 -4.34 -20.92 2.32
CA TYR A 115 -3.83 -19.60 2.00
C TYR A 115 -4.07 -19.25 0.51
N ASN A 116 -3.75 -20.15 -0.41
CA ASN A 116 -3.86 -19.87 -1.85
C ASN A 116 -5.26 -20.01 -2.42
N TYR A 117 -6.09 -20.92 -1.90
CA TYR A 117 -7.41 -21.20 -2.46
C TYR A 117 -8.56 -20.53 -1.70
N ILE A 118 -8.34 -20.09 -0.46
CA ILE A 118 -9.36 -19.42 0.35
C ILE A 118 -8.94 -17.98 0.66
N TYR A 119 -7.82 -17.79 1.35
CA TYR A 119 -7.42 -16.45 1.80
C TYR A 119 -7.06 -15.52 0.63
N LEU A 120 -6.23 -15.98 -0.31
CA LEU A 120 -5.74 -15.16 -1.42
C LEU A 120 -6.88 -14.72 -2.37
N PRO A 121 -7.82 -15.59 -2.78
CA PRO A 121 -8.96 -15.16 -3.62
C PRO A 121 -9.92 -14.25 -2.85
N LEU A 122 -10.20 -14.50 -1.57
CA LEU A 122 -11.03 -13.59 -0.77
C LEU A 122 -10.36 -12.21 -0.63
N GLY A 123 -9.05 -12.18 -0.38
CA GLY A 123 -8.26 -10.95 -0.38
C GLY A 123 -8.32 -10.22 -1.74
N SER A 124 -8.19 -10.96 -2.85
CA SER A 124 -8.26 -10.37 -4.18
C SER A 124 -9.64 -9.79 -4.50
N THR A 125 -10.74 -10.40 -4.03
CA THR A 125 -12.09 -9.81 -4.16
C THR A 125 -12.22 -8.49 -3.40
N MET A 126 -11.67 -8.41 -2.19
CA MET A 126 -11.66 -7.16 -1.41
C MET A 126 -10.84 -6.08 -2.11
N PHE A 127 -9.67 -6.42 -2.64
CA PHE A 127 -8.85 -5.50 -3.44
C PHE A 127 -9.53 -5.09 -4.75
N ALA A 128 -10.22 -6.00 -5.44
CA ALA A 128 -10.95 -5.70 -6.67
C ALA A 128 -12.11 -4.73 -6.41
N LEU A 129 -12.89 -4.97 -5.34
CA LEU A 129 -13.94 -4.05 -4.90
C LEU A 129 -13.35 -2.69 -4.52
N LEU A 130 -12.25 -2.67 -3.77
CA LEU A 130 -11.57 -1.43 -3.40
C LEU A 130 -11.08 -0.68 -4.64
N ALA A 131 -10.47 -1.34 -5.61
CA ALA A 131 -10.05 -0.73 -6.86
C ALA A 131 -11.24 -0.15 -7.65
N PHE A 132 -12.35 -0.89 -7.73
CA PHE A 132 -13.57 -0.41 -8.39
C PHE A 132 -14.16 0.82 -7.68
N PHE A 133 -14.28 0.80 -6.35
CA PHE A 133 -14.81 1.93 -5.59
C PHE A 133 -13.89 3.14 -5.59
N VAL A 134 -12.57 2.93 -5.50
CA VAL A 134 -11.57 4.00 -5.61
C VAL A 134 -11.62 4.61 -7.01
N ALA A 135 -11.68 3.81 -8.06
CA ALA A 135 -11.80 4.31 -9.43
C ALA A 135 -13.11 5.07 -9.66
N SER A 136 -14.25 4.55 -9.17
CA SER A 136 -15.56 5.20 -9.26
C SER A 136 -15.61 6.52 -8.48
N ALA A 137 -15.10 6.52 -7.24
CA ALA A 137 -15.02 7.72 -6.41
C ALA A 137 -14.07 8.76 -7.01
N SER A 138 -12.91 8.33 -7.51
CA SER A 138 -11.94 9.18 -8.21
C SER A 138 -12.54 9.74 -9.49
N TYR A 139 -13.21 8.95 -10.31
CA TYR A 139 -13.89 9.44 -11.51
C TYR A 139 -14.96 10.50 -11.18
N ARG A 140 -15.76 10.26 -10.14
CA ARG A 140 -16.79 11.22 -9.69
C ARG A 140 -16.18 12.50 -9.10
N ALA A 141 -15.08 12.38 -8.36
CA ALA A 141 -14.37 13.51 -7.74
C ALA A 141 -13.54 14.32 -8.75
N PHE A 142 -12.97 13.65 -9.76
CA PHE A 142 -12.12 14.23 -10.80
C PHE A 142 -12.88 14.49 -12.11
N ARG A 143 -14.21 14.45 -12.10
CA ARG A 143 -15.04 14.86 -13.25
C ARG A 143 -14.56 16.24 -13.69
N ILE A 144 -13.93 16.26 -14.87
CA ILE A 144 -13.11 17.32 -15.46
C ILE A 144 -13.67 18.70 -15.10
N ARG A 145 -13.09 19.31 -14.06
CA ARG A 145 -13.38 20.69 -13.63
C ARG A 145 -12.14 21.56 -13.66
N ASN A 146 -10.94 20.98 -13.52
CA ASN A 146 -9.66 21.68 -13.55
C ASN A 146 -8.53 20.82 -14.15
N PHE A 147 -7.43 21.49 -14.53
CA PHE A 147 -6.22 20.86 -15.09
C PHE A 147 -5.56 19.89 -14.09
N GLU A 148 -5.53 20.26 -12.82
CA GLU A 148 -4.93 19.47 -11.73
C GLU A 148 -5.61 18.11 -11.54
N ALA A 149 -6.94 18.05 -11.52
CA ALA A 149 -7.67 16.78 -11.43
C ALA A 149 -7.45 15.89 -12.66
N THR A 150 -7.30 16.49 -13.84
CA THR A 150 -7.03 15.75 -15.08
C THR A 150 -5.63 15.13 -15.03
N LEU A 151 -4.63 15.90 -14.59
CA LEU A 151 -3.27 15.39 -14.39
C LEU A 151 -3.26 14.24 -13.38
N LEU A 152 -3.95 14.41 -12.25
CA LEU A 152 -4.03 13.40 -11.20
C LEU A 152 -4.75 12.13 -11.68
N LEU A 153 -5.84 12.27 -12.44
CA LEU A 153 -6.56 11.15 -13.06
C LEU A 153 -5.65 10.37 -14.03
N ILE A 154 -4.95 11.06 -14.93
CA ILE A 154 -4.03 10.43 -15.89
C ILE A 154 -2.89 9.72 -15.14
N SER A 155 -2.27 10.37 -14.15
CA SER A 155 -1.23 9.75 -13.32
C SER A 155 -1.74 8.52 -12.58
N GLY A 156 -2.96 8.57 -12.03
CA GLY A 156 -3.60 7.43 -11.36
C GLY A 156 -3.83 6.25 -12.29
N VAL A 157 -4.37 6.48 -13.49
CA VAL A 157 -4.57 5.43 -14.49
C VAL A 157 -3.23 4.81 -14.91
N LEU A 158 -2.21 5.63 -15.19
CA LEU A 158 -0.88 5.12 -15.56
C LEU A 158 -0.23 4.30 -14.44
N LEU A 159 -0.33 4.74 -13.18
CA LEU A 159 0.17 4.00 -12.02
C LEU A 159 -0.56 2.66 -11.84
N MET A 160 -1.88 2.64 -11.97
CA MET A 160 -2.66 1.39 -11.88
C MET A 160 -2.27 0.43 -12.99
N LEU A 161 -2.11 0.92 -14.22
CA LEU A 161 -1.77 0.10 -15.38
C LEU A 161 -0.35 -0.50 -15.27
N GLY A 162 0.62 0.28 -14.79
CA GLY A 162 2.01 -0.18 -14.61
C GLY A 162 2.19 -1.22 -13.51
N ARG A 163 1.28 -1.28 -12.52
CA ARG A 163 1.32 -2.25 -11.42
C ARG A 163 0.67 -3.60 -11.76
N VAL A 164 -0.16 -3.64 -12.80
CA VAL A 164 -0.82 -4.88 -13.25
C VAL A 164 0.11 -5.61 -14.23
N PRO A 165 0.24 -6.95 -14.16
CA PRO A 165 1.10 -7.73 -15.07
C PRO A 165 0.85 -7.45 -16.56
N ILE A 166 -0.40 -7.12 -16.91
CA ILE A 166 -0.83 -6.74 -18.27
C ILE A 166 -0.11 -5.48 -18.76
N GLY A 167 0.21 -4.52 -17.90
CA GLY A 167 0.90 -3.28 -18.27
C GLY A 167 2.30 -3.52 -18.85
N ALA A 168 2.97 -4.58 -18.40
CA ALA A 168 4.27 -4.98 -18.95
C ALA A 168 4.17 -5.67 -20.32
N LEU A 169 3.00 -6.23 -20.65
CA LEU A 169 2.73 -6.88 -21.94
C LEU A 169 2.36 -5.88 -23.03
N ILE A 170 2.15 -4.60 -22.70
CA ILE A 170 1.74 -3.57 -23.67
C ILE A 170 2.93 -3.25 -24.59
N PRO A 171 2.77 -3.46 -25.91
CA PRO A 171 3.82 -3.11 -26.87
C PRO A 171 4.05 -1.60 -26.95
N TRP A 172 5.29 -1.22 -27.28
CA TRP A 172 5.71 0.18 -27.42
C TRP A 172 4.84 0.99 -28.39
N TRP A 173 4.36 0.38 -29.47
CA TRP A 173 3.58 1.08 -30.50
C TRP A 173 2.21 1.55 -29.96
N ILE A 174 1.58 0.77 -29.07
CA ILE A 174 0.34 1.18 -28.39
C ILE A 174 0.61 2.41 -27.51
N VAL A 175 1.73 2.40 -26.78
CA VAL A 175 2.13 3.52 -25.92
C VAL A 175 2.39 4.78 -26.75
N THR A 176 3.06 4.65 -27.91
CA THR A 176 3.27 5.80 -28.82
C THR A 176 1.96 6.38 -29.34
N ILE A 177 0.98 5.54 -29.69
CA ILE A 177 -0.34 5.99 -30.13
C ILE A 177 -1.03 6.79 -29.01
N ILE A 178 -0.93 6.34 -27.75
CA ILE A 178 -1.50 7.05 -26.60
C ILE A 178 -0.88 8.45 -26.46
N PHE A 179 0.46 8.57 -26.53
CA PHE A 179 1.13 9.87 -26.45
C PHE A 179 0.76 10.80 -27.59
N ILE A 180 0.74 10.29 -28.84
CA ILE A 180 0.32 11.07 -30.01
C ILE A 180 -1.13 11.52 -29.88
N SER A 181 -2.02 10.65 -29.39
CA SER A 181 -3.43 10.98 -29.14
C SER A 181 -3.58 12.12 -28.13
N ILE A 182 -2.83 12.09 -27.03
CA ILE A 182 -2.85 13.15 -26.01
C ILE A 182 -2.32 14.47 -26.60
N PHE A 183 -1.23 14.43 -27.35
CA PHE A 183 -0.64 15.62 -27.98
C PHE A 183 -1.60 16.26 -28.99
N PHE A 184 -2.21 15.46 -29.86
CA PHE A 184 -3.22 15.93 -30.80
C PHE A 184 -4.49 16.40 -30.12
N ALA A 185 -4.91 15.82 -29.00
CA ALA A 185 -6.04 16.31 -28.22
C ALA A 185 -5.81 17.74 -27.68
N ILE A 186 -4.58 18.07 -27.25
CA ILE A 186 -4.21 19.41 -26.79
C ILE A 186 -4.16 20.41 -27.95
N ILE A 187 -3.73 19.97 -29.13
CA ILE A 187 -3.61 20.82 -30.33
C ILE A 187 -4.94 20.96 -31.08
N ALA A 188 -5.88 20.03 -30.90
CA ALA A 188 -7.17 20.01 -31.59
C ALA A 188 -7.90 21.36 -31.64
N PRO A 189 -7.94 22.17 -30.56
CA PRO A 189 -8.61 23.48 -30.59
C PRO A 189 -7.96 24.49 -31.57
N LYS A 190 -6.69 24.31 -31.92
CA LYS A 190 -5.95 25.23 -32.81
C LYS A 190 -6.10 24.88 -34.30
N ILE A 191 -6.54 23.66 -34.63
CA ILE A 191 -6.66 23.21 -36.02
C ILE A 191 -8.12 23.35 -36.48
N ILE A 192 -8.36 24.34 -37.34
CA ILE A 192 -9.72 24.68 -37.82
C ILE A 192 -10.29 23.60 -38.75
N SER A 193 -9.45 22.92 -39.54
CA SER A 193 -9.90 21.97 -40.57
C SER A 193 -9.79 20.50 -40.12
N LYS A 194 -10.93 19.81 -40.04
CA LYS A 194 -11.02 18.40 -39.63
C LYS A 194 -10.22 17.43 -40.52
N LYS A 195 -10.15 17.71 -41.82
CA LYS A 195 -9.35 16.90 -42.77
C LYS A 195 -7.86 16.99 -42.48
N ILE A 196 -7.33 18.19 -42.22
CA ILE A 196 -5.90 18.39 -41.92
C ILE A 196 -5.56 17.75 -40.57
N PHE A 197 -6.44 17.88 -39.57
CA PHE A 197 -6.28 17.20 -38.29
C PHE A 197 -6.16 15.68 -38.45
N PHE A 198 -7.08 15.06 -39.20
CA PHE A 198 -7.10 13.61 -39.38
C PHE A 198 -5.89 13.11 -40.17
N ILE A 199 -5.51 13.80 -41.26
CA ILE A 199 -4.33 13.45 -42.08
C ILE A 199 -3.04 13.57 -41.27
N SER A 200 -2.87 14.65 -40.50
CA SER A 200 -1.66 14.85 -39.69
C SER A 200 -1.57 13.84 -38.54
N TYR A 201 -2.68 13.48 -37.91
CA TYR A 201 -2.71 12.44 -36.87
C TYR A 201 -2.31 11.07 -37.42
N THR A 202 -2.91 10.62 -38.53
CA THR A 202 -2.60 9.31 -39.11
C THR A 202 -1.17 9.25 -39.64
N LEU A 203 -0.70 10.32 -40.30
CA LEU A 203 0.67 10.43 -40.79
C LEU A 203 1.70 10.37 -39.65
N SER A 204 1.43 11.07 -38.53
CA SER A 204 2.31 11.06 -37.35
C SER A 204 2.45 9.67 -36.75
N ASN A 205 1.35 8.91 -36.64
CA ASN A 205 1.39 7.53 -36.15
C ASN A 205 2.20 6.61 -37.07
N ILE A 206 1.99 6.71 -38.39
CA ILE A 206 2.72 5.90 -39.38
C ILE A 206 4.22 6.19 -39.33
N LEU A 207 4.60 7.48 -39.27
CA LEU A 207 6.00 7.90 -39.20
C LEU A 207 6.70 7.35 -37.95
N ILE A 208 6.07 7.44 -36.78
CA ILE A 208 6.67 6.97 -35.52
C ILE A 208 6.79 5.44 -35.49
N ILE A 209 5.81 4.72 -36.04
CA ILE A 209 5.90 3.26 -36.16
C ILE A 209 7.05 2.89 -37.10
N PHE A 210 7.19 3.58 -38.24
CA PHE A 210 8.28 3.35 -39.18
C PHE A 210 9.66 3.60 -38.56
N VAL A 211 9.80 4.71 -37.81
CA VAL A 211 11.02 5.02 -37.04
C VAL A 211 11.31 3.92 -36.01
N GLY A 212 10.31 3.48 -35.25
CA GLY A 212 10.51 2.45 -34.23
C GLY A 212 10.89 1.07 -34.79
N ILE A 213 10.48 0.76 -36.02
CA ILE A 213 10.95 -0.45 -36.73
C ILE A 213 12.42 -0.29 -37.13
N ILE A 214 12.83 0.86 -37.68
CA ILE A 214 14.23 1.12 -38.08
C ILE A 214 15.18 0.99 -36.88
N PHE A 215 14.80 1.58 -35.74
CA PHE A 215 15.62 1.54 -34.51
C PHE A 215 15.41 0.26 -33.68
N ASN A 216 14.62 -0.70 -34.17
CA ASN A 216 14.35 -1.99 -33.55
C ASN A 216 13.92 -1.88 -32.07
N TRP A 217 12.99 -0.96 -31.79
CA TRP A 217 12.46 -0.70 -30.44
C TRP A 217 11.72 -1.90 -29.83
N SER A 218 11.50 -2.98 -30.57
CA SER A 218 11.00 -4.24 -30.01
C SER A 218 11.97 -4.88 -29.01
N LYS A 219 13.29 -4.74 -29.22
CA LYS A 219 14.32 -5.31 -28.32
C LYS A 219 14.82 -4.29 -27.31
N ASN A 220 15.03 -3.05 -27.75
CA ASN A 220 15.52 -1.95 -26.91
C ASN A 220 14.48 -0.84 -26.87
N THR A 221 13.40 -1.06 -26.13
CA THR A 221 12.34 -0.08 -25.94
C THR A 221 12.88 1.14 -25.18
N PRO A 222 12.77 2.36 -25.73
CA PRO A 222 13.06 3.56 -24.97
C PRO A 222 12.19 3.62 -23.71
N PRO A 223 12.74 4.03 -22.53
CA PRO A 223 11.98 4.05 -21.28
C PRO A 223 10.68 4.87 -21.34
N ILE A 224 10.64 5.89 -22.18
CA ILE A 224 9.46 6.74 -22.36
C ILE A 224 8.31 6.06 -23.11
N PHE A 225 8.56 4.95 -23.81
CA PHE A 225 7.53 4.15 -24.50
C PHE A 225 7.23 2.85 -23.77
N TYR A 226 7.74 2.68 -22.55
CA TYR A 226 7.52 1.51 -21.73
C TYR A 226 6.77 1.91 -20.45
N ILE A 227 5.51 1.46 -20.33
CA ILE A 227 4.62 1.85 -19.21
C ILE A 227 5.24 1.57 -17.83
N PRO A 228 5.86 0.40 -17.57
CA PRO A 228 6.49 0.15 -16.27
C PRO A 228 7.61 1.14 -15.93
N ALA A 229 8.42 1.57 -16.90
CA ALA A 229 9.47 2.56 -16.65
C ALA A 229 8.89 3.95 -16.32
N ILE A 230 7.79 4.35 -16.97
CA ILE A 230 7.07 5.59 -16.62
C ILE A 230 6.51 5.49 -15.20
N GLN A 231 5.87 4.36 -14.87
CA GLN A 231 5.36 4.11 -13.52
C GLN A 231 6.46 4.15 -12.48
N GLU A 232 7.63 3.56 -12.77
CA GLU A 232 8.78 3.57 -11.88
C GLU A 232 9.27 5.00 -11.65
N TRP A 233 9.37 5.82 -12.69
CA TRP A 233 9.74 7.23 -12.55
C TRP A 233 8.74 8.03 -11.70
N ILE A 234 7.43 7.85 -11.93
CA ILE A 234 6.38 8.49 -11.11
C ILE A 234 6.51 8.06 -9.66
N MET A 235 6.76 6.77 -9.40
CA MET A 235 6.95 6.29 -8.04
C MET A 235 8.23 6.83 -7.40
N ALA A 236 9.32 6.84 -8.15
CA ALA A 236 10.65 7.18 -7.66
C ALA A 236 10.81 8.67 -7.36
N VAL A 237 10.11 9.56 -8.08
CA VAL A 237 10.29 11.01 -7.96
C VAL A 237 9.09 11.70 -7.28
N PRO A 238 7.92 11.92 -7.92
CA PRO A 238 6.83 12.65 -7.29
C PRO A 238 6.16 11.86 -6.15
N ALA A 239 5.97 10.54 -6.30
CA ALA A 239 5.29 9.76 -5.26
C ALA A 239 6.15 9.62 -4.00
N THR A 240 7.45 9.36 -4.12
CA THR A 240 8.36 9.33 -2.97
C THR A 240 8.47 10.69 -2.29
N ALA A 241 8.48 11.79 -3.04
CA ALA A 241 8.47 13.14 -2.48
C ALA A 241 7.19 13.38 -1.64
N GLY A 242 6.01 13.04 -2.19
CA GLY A 242 4.74 13.13 -1.48
C GLY A 242 4.68 12.20 -0.26
N ALA A 243 5.12 10.94 -0.40
CA ALA A 243 5.17 9.98 0.70
C ALA A 243 6.10 10.45 1.83
N ARG A 244 7.25 11.04 1.51
CA ARG A 244 8.16 11.64 2.49
C ARG A 244 7.50 12.80 3.22
N ALA A 245 6.82 13.70 2.51
CA ALA A 245 6.08 14.80 3.13
C ALA A 245 4.98 14.31 4.08
N ILE A 246 4.21 13.28 3.67
CA ILE A 246 3.19 12.65 4.51
C ILE A 246 3.84 12.00 5.73
N MET A 247 4.92 11.23 5.57
CA MET A 247 5.61 10.59 6.69
C MET A 247 6.17 11.62 7.67
N ILE A 248 6.73 12.72 7.19
CA ILE A 248 7.18 13.84 8.03
C ILE A 248 5.98 14.44 8.78
N GLY A 249 4.86 14.67 8.08
CA GLY A 249 3.63 15.18 8.69
C GLY A 249 3.05 14.25 9.76
N ILE A 250 3.02 12.94 9.51
CA ILE A 250 2.60 11.91 10.47
C ILE A 250 3.56 11.90 11.67
N ALA A 251 4.87 11.92 11.43
CA ALA A 251 5.87 11.94 12.50
C ALA A 251 5.71 13.19 13.38
N LEU A 252 5.57 14.37 12.78
CA LEU A 252 5.30 15.62 13.50
C LEU A 252 3.96 15.57 14.24
N GLY A 253 2.93 14.98 13.65
CA GLY A 253 1.63 14.76 14.27
C GLY A 253 1.72 13.84 15.48
N ILE A 254 2.46 12.74 15.39
CA ILE A 254 2.73 11.81 16.51
C ILE A 254 3.51 12.53 17.62
N VAL A 255 4.51 13.33 17.27
CA VAL A 255 5.28 14.13 18.25
C VAL A 255 4.38 15.15 18.94
N ALA A 256 3.56 15.89 18.19
CA ALA A 256 2.61 16.85 18.73
C ALA A 256 1.56 16.19 19.64
N GLN A 257 1.03 15.04 19.23
CA GLN A 257 0.10 14.23 20.01
C GLN A 257 0.77 13.75 21.31
N SER A 258 1.98 13.19 21.20
CA SER A 258 2.76 12.72 22.35
C SER A 258 3.07 13.86 23.33
N TYR A 259 3.38 15.05 22.82
CA TYR A 259 3.59 16.25 23.64
C TYR A 259 2.32 16.71 24.36
N ARG A 260 1.15 16.67 23.70
CA ARG A 260 -0.14 16.98 24.33
C ARG A 260 -0.49 15.99 25.44
N ILE A 261 -0.20 14.71 25.25
CA ILE A 261 -0.35 13.67 26.27
C ILE A 261 0.63 13.92 27.43
N MET A 262 1.91 14.21 27.14
CA MET A 262 2.95 14.46 28.15
C MET A 262 2.63 15.66 29.04
N THR A 263 2.19 16.75 28.43
CA THR A 263 1.80 17.98 29.14
C THR A 263 0.44 17.88 29.82
N GLY A 264 -0.26 16.74 29.69
CA GLY A 264 -1.59 16.53 30.28
C GLY A 264 -2.68 17.42 29.69
N ARG A 265 -2.43 18.05 28.53
CA ARG A 265 -3.40 18.89 27.82
C ARG A 265 -4.46 18.05 27.11
N GLU A 266 -4.19 16.77 26.86
CA GLU A 266 -5.19 15.79 26.47
C GLU A 266 -5.66 14.98 27.68
N ARG A 267 -6.97 15.04 27.94
CA ARG A 267 -7.64 14.14 28.88
C ARG A 267 -7.99 12.85 28.14
N SER A 268 -7.73 11.72 28.78
CA SER A 268 -8.12 10.40 28.27
C SER A 268 -9.63 10.38 27.99
N ILE A 269 -10.03 9.75 26.88
CA ILE A 269 -11.45 9.50 26.54
C ILE A 269 -12.16 8.72 27.67
N LEU A 270 -11.40 8.04 28.54
CA LEU A 270 -11.92 7.27 29.66
C LEU A 270 -12.10 8.07 30.97
N GLY A 271 -11.90 9.39 30.98
CA GLY A 271 -12.28 10.24 32.12
C GLY A 271 -11.55 9.92 33.43
N ASP A 272 -10.46 10.65 33.67
CA ASP A 272 -10.10 11.19 34.99
C ASP A 272 -9.71 12.66 34.79
#